data_AF-A0A5Q8C9V9-F1
#
_entry.id   AF-A0A5Q8C9V9-F1
#
_cell.length_a   1.000
_cell.length_b   1.000
_cell.length_c   1.000
_cell.angle_alpha   90.00
_cell.angle_beta   90.00
_cell.angle_gamma   90.00
#
_symmetry.space_group_name_H-M   'P 1'
#
loop_
_entity.id
_entity.type
_entity.pdbx_description
1 polymer ?
#
loop_
_entity_poly.entity_id
_entity_poly.type
_entity_poly.pdbx_seq_one_letter_code
_entity_poly.pdbx_strand_id
1 'polypeptide(L)'
;AMMKLSPSVDPCDQAAGAPLDLQGVAPGRLQNEIAGEAAEACEAAVKAYPDVARFRYELGRALLASGKVDEARKAIQEAADRGHVRAMFELGHIASSGIGPAADSAKAISFYSEASDKGDPYAMAAWGRALFNGVDVEQNTGKGLDLLLKAAAMGHVNAMNDLAVIFKDGRNGVPADEARALAFLKAGIARQEAYSMSILGLPARSTLTVAVCKPKVVTKIVTKVKVVRTPAPKTPTVTVPTVVKPPQTDTGPAPWRGSSGDHSGSGGGQSGEGSGGSTGGQTSPEGGSSGGL
;
A
#
# COMPACT_ATOMS: atom_id res chain seq x y z
N ALA A 1 12.82 25.41 -34.10
CA ALA A 1 12.41 26.22 -32.92
C ALA A 1 12.79 25.48 -31.65
N MET A 2 13.46 26.14 -30.69
CA MET A 2 13.67 25.56 -29.35
C MET A 2 12.40 25.81 -28.52
N MET A 3 11.69 24.75 -28.13
CA MET A 3 10.61 24.85 -27.15
C MET A 3 11.22 24.92 -25.74
N LYS A 4 10.85 25.94 -24.98
CA LYS A 4 11.22 26.08 -23.57
C LYS A 4 10.13 25.38 -22.75
N LEU A 5 10.43 24.19 -22.23
CA LEU A 5 9.56 23.48 -21.29
C LEU A 5 9.90 23.95 -19.87
N SER A 6 8.90 24.48 -19.17
CA SER A 6 8.97 24.79 -17.74
C SER A 6 8.02 23.83 -17.03
N PRO A 7 8.51 22.77 -16.37
CA PRO A 7 7.64 21.88 -15.61
C PRO A 7 7.03 22.66 -14.44
N SER A 8 5.70 22.62 -14.32
CA SER A 8 4.96 23.11 -13.16
C SER A 8 4.43 21.93 -12.36
N VAL A 9 4.52 22.03 -11.04
CA VAL A 9 3.93 21.08 -10.10
C VAL A 9 2.51 21.56 -9.80
N ASP A 10 1.54 20.66 -9.76
CA ASP A 10 0.15 21.02 -9.50
C ASP A 10 -0.01 21.51 -8.04
N PRO A 11 -0.90 22.47 -7.75
CA PRO A 11 -1.19 22.87 -6.37
C PRO A 11 -1.55 21.69 -5.46
N CYS A 12 -2.24 20.65 -5.95
CA CYS A 12 -2.52 19.46 -5.16
C CYS A 12 -1.25 18.70 -4.75
N ASP A 13 -0.29 18.51 -5.68
CA ASP A 13 0.98 17.83 -5.39
C ASP A 13 1.74 18.56 -4.25
N GLN A 14 1.68 19.90 -4.21
CA GLN A 14 2.33 20.71 -3.17
C GLN A 14 1.57 20.71 -1.83
N ALA A 15 0.25 20.61 -1.87
CA ALA A 15 -0.62 20.72 -0.70
C ALA A 15 -0.79 19.37 0.02
N ALA A 16 -0.85 18.27 -0.73
CA ALA A 16 -1.21 16.95 -0.21
C ALA A 16 -0.36 15.79 -0.77
N GLY A 17 0.75 16.05 -1.46
CA GLY A 17 1.72 15.02 -1.85
C GLY A 17 2.33 14.32 -0.63
N ALA A 18 2.62 13.02 -0.74
CA ALA A 18 3.15 12.23 0.38
C ALA A 18 4.67 12.06 0.36
N PRO A 19 5.36 12.16 1.50
CA PRO A 19 6.78 11.86 1.58
C PRO A 19 7.09 10.42 1.17
N LEU A 20 8.21 10.25 0.45
CA LEU A 20 8.69 8.97 -0.09
C LEU A 20 7.67 8.24 -0.99
N ASP A 21 6.68 8.95 -1.53
CA ASP A 21 5.79 8.37 -2.53
C ASP A 21 6.55 8.15 -3.84
N LEU A 22 6.58 6.90 -4.29
CA LEU A 22 7.24 6.51 -5.54
C LEU A 22 6.58 7.15 -6.78
N GLN A 23 5.31 7.54 -6.65
CA GLN A 23 4.51 8.15 -7.71
C GLN A 23 4.27 9.65 -7.48
N GLY A 24 4.84 10.20 -6.40
CA GLY A 24 4.78 11.62 -6.07
C GLY A 24 5.76 12.46 -6.89
N VAL A 25 5.40 13.74 -7.10
CA VAL A 25 6.21 14.70 -7.88
C VAL A 25 6.68 15.91 -7.06
N ALA A 26 6.38 15.93 -5.76
CA ALA A 26 6.77 16.94 -4.80
C ALA A 26 7.42 16.28 -3.56
N PRO A 27 8.16 17.02 -2.71
CA PRO A 27 8.72 16.48 -1.47
C PRO A 27 7.68 15.85 -0.53
N GLY A 28 6.44 16.34 -0.63
CA GLY A 28 5.30 15.92 0.17
C GLY A 28 5.22 16.62 1.52
N ARG A 29 4.11 16.37 2.23
CA ARG A 29 3.77 16.88 3.56
C ARG A 29 3.35 15.75 4.47
N LEU A 30 3.73 15.81 5.75
CA LEU A 30 3.18 14.92 6.76
C LEU A 30 1.69 15.19 6.93
N GLN A 31 0.95 14.19 7.42
CA GLN A 31 -0.50 14.27 7.49
C GLN A 31 -1.00 15.44 8.35
N ASN A 32 -0.27 15.79 9.41
CA ASN A 32 -0.54 16.94 10.29
C ASN A 32 -0.11 18.30 9.72
N GLU A 33 0.58 18.32 8.58
CA GLU A 33 1.02 19.54 7.88
C GLU A 33 0.11 19.89 6.69
N ILE A 34 -0.85 19.03 6.37
CA ILE A 34 -1.82 19.27 5.31
C ILE A 34 -2.88 20.23 5.82
N ALA A 35 -3.04 21.36 5.12
CA ALA A 35 -4.07 22.35 5.44
C ALA A 35 -5.46 21.83 5.05
N GLY A 36 -6.50 22.24 5.78
CA GLY A 36 -7.87 21.74 5.58
C GLY A 36 -8.46 22.08 4.20
N GLU A 37 -8.00 23.18 3.61
CA GLU A 37 -8.35 23.66 2.27
C GLU A 37 -7.65 22.90 1.14
N ALA A 38 -6.69 22.02 1.43
CA ALA A 38 -5.97 21.25 0.41
C ALA A 38 -6.91 20.39 -0.47
N ALA A 39 -8.06 20.00 0.08
CA ALA A 39 -9.06 19.21 -0.64
C ALA A 39 -9.57 19.93 -1.90
N GLU A 40 -9.77 21.26 -1.86
CA GLU A 40 -10.28 22.02 -3.01
C GLU A 40 -9.30 21.97 -4.19
N ALA A 41 -8.01 22.15 -3.91
CA ALA A 41 -6.95 22.04 -4.91
C ALA A 41 -6.90 20.63 -5.51
N CYS A 42 -7.05 19.59 -4.69
CA CYS A 42 -7.01 18.21 -5.14
C CYS A 42 -8.27 17.76 -5.88
N GLU A 43 -9.46 18.27 -5.51
CA GLU A 43 -10.69 18.07 -6.29
C GLU A 43 -10.56 18.69 -7.68
N ALA A 44 -9.99 19.90 -7.77
CA ALA A 44 -9.70 20.54 -9.05
C ALA A 44 -8.71 19.72 -9.90
N ALA A 45 -7.66 19.17 -9.28
CA ALA A 45 -6.68 18.32 -9.96
C ALA A 45 -7.30 17.00 -10.46
N VAL A 46 -8.10 16.32 -9.64
CA VAL A 46 -8.83 15.09 -10.05
C VAL A 46 -9.79 15.37 -11.21
N LYS A 47 -10.47 16.53 -11.20
CA LYS A 47 -11.37 16.94 -12.29
C LYS A 47 -10.61 17.23 -13.59
N ALA A 48 -9.47 17.91 -13.50
CA ALA A 48 -8.65 18.24 -14.66
C ALA A 48 -7.94 17.00 -15.24
N TYR A 49 -7.56 16.06 -14.38
CA TYR A 49 -6.74 14.89 -14.73
C TYR A 49 -7.35 13.59 -14.18
N PRO A 50 -8.52 13.16 -14.70
CA PRO A 50 -9.29 12.06 -14.14
C PRO A 50 -8.62 10.69 -14.29
N ASP A 51 -7.53 10.54 -15.04
CA ASP A 51 -6.81 9.28 -15.17
C ASP A 51 -5.52 9.20 -14.35
N VAL A 52 -5.13 10.30 -13.72
CA VAL A 52 -3.93 10.34 -12.89
C VAL A 52 -4.27 9.81 -11.50
N ALA A 53 -3.73 8.64 -11.16
CA ALA A 53 -4.00 7.98 -9.88
C ALA A 53 -3.49 8.80 -8.68
N ARG A 54 -2.35 9.49 -8.80
CA ARG A 54 -1.73 10.25 -7.69
C ARG A 54 -2.65 11.35 -7.14
N PHE A 55 -3.38 12.07 -7.99
CA PHE A 55 -4.28 13.13 -7.53
C PHE A 55 -5.45 12.61 -6.71
N ARG A 56 -5.92 11.37 -6.98
CA ARG A 56 -6.92 10.74 -6.11
C ARG A 56 -6.35 10.32 -4.77
N TYR A 57 -5.11 9.83 -4.76
CA TYR A 57 -4.43 9.51 -3.51
C TYR A 57 -4.24 10.78 -2.67
N GLU A 58 -3.71 11.85 -3.26
CA GLU A 58 -3.52 13.15 -2.62
C GLU A 58 -4.83 13.78 -2.15
N LEU A 59 -5.91 13.67 -2.94
CA LEU A 59 -7.26 14.03 -2.51
C LEU A 59 -7.67 13.23 -1.26
N GLY A 60 -7.46 11.92 -1.28
CA GLY A 60 -7.71 11.06 -0.13
C GLY A 60 -6.98 11.52 1.13
N ARG A 61 -5.70 11.89 1.01
CA ARG A 61 -4.92 12.45 2.11
C ARG A 61 -5.46 13.78 2.60
N ALA A 62 -5.84 14.68 1.70
CA ALA A 62 -6.45 15.97 2.06
C ALA A 62 -7.78 15.78 2.80
N LEU A 63 -8.62 14.86 2.33
CA LEU A 63 -9.89 14.52 2.97
C LEU A 63 -9.69 13.90 4.37
N LEU A 64 -8.67 13.05 4.56
CA LEU A 64 -8.29 12.55 5.88
C LEU A 64 -7.89 13.68 6.83
N ALA A 65 -7.09 14.65 6.36
CA ALA A 65 -6.67 15.79 7.16
C ALA A 65 -7.86 16.66 7.60
N SER A 66 -8.91 16.73 6.77
CA SER A 66 -10.17 17.42 7.08
C SER A 66 -11.21 16.55 7.79
N GLY A 67 -10.86 15.33 8.22
CA GLY A 67 -11.73 14.43 8.97
C GLY A 67 -12.82 13.73 8.14
N LYS A 68 -12.82 13.87 6.81
CA LYS A 68 -13.79 13.26 5.90
C LYS A 68 -13.39 11.82 5.54
N VAL A 69 -13.42 10.94 6.55
CA VAL A 69 -12.86 9.58 6.48
C VAL A 69 -13.46 8.71 5.37
N ASP A 70 -14.78 8.73 5.17
CA ASP A 70 -15.42 7.86 4.18
C ASP A 70 -15.14 8.30 2.74
N GLU A 71 -15.19 9.60 2.47
CA GLU A 71 -14.80 10.19 1.19
C GLU A 71 -13.33 9.92 0.89
N ALA A 72 -12.47 10.06 1.91
CA ALA A 72 -11.06 9.76 1.78
C ALA A 72 -10.81 8.30 1.41
N ARG A 73 -11.43 7.36 2.13
CA ARG A 73 -11.29 5.92 1.84
C ARG A 73 -11.68 5.62 0.41
N LYS A 74 -12.78 6.20 -0.08
CA LYS A 74 -13.21 6.04 -1.47
C LYS A 74 -12.16 6.57 -2.45
N ALA A 75 -11.65 7.79 -2.25
CA ALA A 75 -10.62 8.37 -3.10
C ALA A 75 -9.32 7.55 -3.11
N ILE A 76 -8.90 7.05 -1.95
CA ILE A 76 -7.73 6.18 -1.79
C ILE A 76 -7.95 4.84 -2.50
N GLN A 77 -9.14 4.23 -2.36
CA GLN A 77 -9.48 3.00 -3.07
C GLN A 77 -9.43 3.20 -4.59
N GLU A 78 -10.03 4.27 -5.10
CA GLU A 78 -9.96 4.60 -6.53
C GLU A 78 -8.52 4.84 -7.02
N ALA A 79 -7.65 5.39 -6.18
CA ALA A 79 -6.23 5.53 -6.49
C ALA A 79 -5.52 4.18 -6.56
N ALA A 80 -5.77 3.30 -5.58
CA ALA A 80 -5.21 1.94 -5.53
C ALA A 80 -5.66 1.10 -6.74
N ASP A 81 -6.94 1.17 -7.11
CA ASP A 81 -7.51 0.49 -8.27
C ASP A 81 -6.87 0.96 -9.59
N ARG A 82 -6.36 2.20 -9.61
CA ARG A 82 -5.61 2.78 -10.73
C ARG A 82 -4.09 2.56 -10.61
N GLY A 83 -3.65 1.69 -9.70
CA GLY A 83 -2.25 1.31 -9.54
C GLY A 83 -1.41 2.27 -8.71
N HIS A 84 -2.02 3.09 -7.85
CA HIS A 84 -1.26 3.89 -6.89
C HIS A 84 -0.78 3.02 -5.72
N VAL A 85 0.53 2.80 -5.61
CA VAL A 85 1.14 1.85 -4.67
C VAL A 85 0.99 2.33 -3.23
N ARG A 86 1.31 3.60 -2.94
CA ARG A 86 1.17 4.14 -1.59
C ARG A 86 -0.30 4.17 -1.11
N ALA A 87 -1.27 4.18 -2.03
CA ALA A 87 -2.68 4.13 -1.67
C ALA A 87 -3.05 2.76 -1.07
N MET A 88 -2.46 1.67 -1.56
CA MET A 88 -2.64 0.33 -0.98
C MET A 88 -2.15 0.29 0.47
N PHE A 89 -0.97 0.85 0.76
CA PHE A 89 -0.49 1.01 2.14
C PHE A 89 -1.49 1.79 3.00
N GLU A 90 -2.01 2.91 2.50
CA GLU A 90 -2.95 3.75 3.25
C GLU A 90 -4.25 3.01 3.56
N LEU A 91 -4.76 2.18 2.63
CA LEU A 91 -5.91 1.30 2.89
C LEU A 91 -5.62 0.29 4.00
N GLY A 92 -4.40 -0.27 4.03
CA GLY A 92 -3.95 -1.14 5.11
C GLY A 92 -3.89 -0.41 6.45
N HIS A 93 -3.39 0.83 6.45
CA HIS A 93 -3.36 1.67 7.64
C HIS A 93 -4.77 1.96 8.16
N ILE A 94 -5.70 2.35 7.29
CA ILE A 94 -7.11 2.56 7.62
C ILE A 94 -7.76 1.28 8.17
N ALA A 95 -7.48 0.11 7.57
CA ALA A 95 -7.99 -1.17 8.04
C ALA A 95 -7.45 -1.58 9.41
N SER A 96 -6.18 -1.28 9.72
CA SER A 96 -5.57 -1.63 11.02
C SER A 96 -5.90 -0.65 12.15
N SER A 97 -6.12 0.63 11.84
CA SER A 97 -6.31 1.70 12.83
C SER A 97 -7.74 1.84 13.34
N GLY A 98 -8.70 1.11 12.76
CA GLY A 98 -10.12 1.26 13.08
C GLY A 98 -10.70 2.63 12.70
N ILE A 99 -10.00 3.39 11.84
CA ILE A 99 -10.53 4.62 11.25
C ILE A 99 -11.67 4.19 10.31
N GLY A 100 -12.91 4.22 10.80
CA GLY A 100 -14.13 3.75 10.11
C GLY A 100 -14.67 2.42 10.66
N PRO A 101 -14.98 1.40 9.83
CA PRO A 101 -15.49 0.12 10.33
C PRO A 101 -14.44 -0.58 11.22
N ALA A 102 -14.87 -1.62 11.94
CA ALA A 102 -14.03 -2.37 12.86
C ALA A 102 -12.68 -2.79 12.23
N ALA A 103 -11.62 -2.72 13.03
CA ALA A 103 -10.28 -3.04 12.58
C ALA A 103 -10.19 -4.47 12.02
N ASP A 104 -9.48 -4.61 10.90
CA ASP A 104 -9.25 -5.87 10.21
C ASP A 104 -7.75 -6.02 9.92
N SER A 105 -7.04 -6.62 10.88
CA SER A 105 -5.59 -6.83 10.78
C SER A 105 -5.21 -7.72 9.60
N ALA A 106 -5.98 -8.75 9.29
CA ALA A 106 -5.68 -9.66 8.18
C ALA A 106 -5.73 -8.93 6.83
N LYS A 107 -6.74 -8.08 6.64
CA LYS A 107 -6.83 -7.22 5.47
C LYS A 107 -5.70 -6.20 5.40
N ALA A 108 -5.32 -5.61 6.54
CA ALA A 108 -4.19 -4.68 6.60
C ALA A 108 -2.88 -5.34 6.17
N ILE A 109 -2.60 -6.54 6.70
CA ILE A 109 -1.44 -7.35 6.32
C ILE A 109 -1.42 -7.65 4.82
N SER A 110 -2.55 -8.03 4.24
CA SER A 110 -2.65 -8.28 2.79
C SER A 110 -2.20 -7.05 1.99
N PHE A 111 -2.75 -5.88 2.31
CA PHE A 111 -2.36 -4.62 1.66
C PHE A 111 -0.89 -4.26 1.86
N TYR A 112 -0.36 -4.42 3.08
CA TYR A 112 1.05 -4.14 3.34
C TYR A 112 1.97 -5.06 2.55
N SER A 113 1.62 -6.36 2.44
CA SER A 113 2.41 -7.31 1.66
C SER A 113 2.42 -6.94 0.17
N GLU A 114 1.26 -6.62 -0.42
CA GLU A 114 1.15 -6.27 -1.83
C GLU A 114 1.87 -4.95 -2.16
N ALA A 115 1.69 -3.92 -1.34
CA ALA A 115 2.36 -2.63 -1.52
C ALA A 115 3.89 -2.74 -1.30
N SER A 116 4.32 -3.59 -0.36
CA SER A 116 5.73 -3.89 -0.13
C SER A 116 6.36 -4.55 -1.37
N ASP A 117 5.68 -5.52 -1.98
CA ASP A 117 6.16 -6.20 -3.19
C ASP A 117 6.26 -5.23 -4.39
N LYS A 118 5.44 -4.18 -4.41
CA LYS A 118 5.50 -3.08 -5.38
C LYS A 118 6.51 -1.98 -5.03
N GLY A 119 7.25 -2.12 -3.93
CA GLY A 119 8.37 -1.23 -3.60
C GLY A 119 8.07 -0.16 -2.55
N ASP A 120 6.87 -0.10 -1.99
CA ASP A 120 6.51 1.01 -1.10
C ASP A 120 7.25 0.97 0.24
N PRO A 121 8.01 2.03 0.61
CA PRO A 121 8.84 1.99 1.82
C PRO A 121 8.04 1.96 3.13
N TYR A 122 6.82 2.51 3.17
CA TYR A 122 5.97 2.44 4.36
C TYR A 122 5.37 1.04 4.51
N ALA A 123 4.92 0.45 3.41
CA ALA A 123 4.47 -0.93 3.38
C ALA A 123 5.57 -1.93 3.73
N MET A 124 6.79 -1.75 3.20
CA MET A 124 7.95 -2.55 3.58
C MET A 124 8.20 -2.49 5.09
N ALA A 125 8.08 -1.31 5.70
CA ALA A 125 8.27 -1.17 7.15
C ALA A 125 7.16 -1.88 7.95
N ALA A 126 5.89 -1.68 7.57
CA ALA A 126 4.76 -2.32 8.23
C ALA A 126 4.78 -3.85 8.07
N TRP A 127 5.00 -4.32 6.85
CA TRP A 127 5.09 -5.74 6.54
C TRP A 127 6.31 -6.40 7.18
N GLY A 128 7.45 -5.72 7.11
CA GLY A 128 8.68 -6.15 7.76
C GLY A 128 8.53 -6.28 9.27
N ARG A 129 7.85 -5.34 9.92
CA ARG A 129 7.54 -5.38 11.35
C ARG A 129 6.61 -6.54 11.71
N ALA A 130 5.57 -6.79 10.91
CA ALA A 130 4.65 -7.90 11.13
C ALA A 130 5.39 -9.24 11.06
N LEU A 131 6.17 -9.48 10.01
CA LEU A 131 6.98 -10.69 9.84
C LEU A 131 8.06 -10.83 10.93
N PHE A 132 8.72 -9.73 11.31
CA PHE A 132 9.77 -9.78 12.33
C PHE A 132 9.23 -10.20 13.69
N ASN A 133 8.03 -9.73 14.06
CA ASN A 133 7.42 -10.01 15.36
C ASN A 133 6.42 -11.18 15.35
N GLY A 134 6.02 -11.69 14.17
CA GLY A 134 4.98 -12.71 14.05
C GLY A 134 3.58 -12.21 14.45
N VAL A 135 3.28 -10.93 14.20
CA VAL A 135 1.98 -10.32 14.55
C VAL A 135 1.03 -10.53 13.38
N ASP A 136 -0.06 -11.28 13.63
CA ASP A 136 -1.10 -11.63 12.65
C ASP A 136 -0.60 -12.40 11.42
N VAL A 137 0.67 -12.83 11.42
CA VAL A 137 1.33 -13.65 10.40
C VAL A 137 2.38 -14.57 10.99
N GLU A 138 2.73 -15.63 10.27
CA GLU A 138 3.86 -16.49 10.65
C GLU A 138 5.15 -15.68 10.71
N GLN A 139 5.89 -15.83 11.81
CA GLN A 139 7.12 -15.09 12.04
C GLN A 139 8.18 -15.50 11.00
N ASN A 140 8.80 -14.49 10.37
CA ASN A 140 9.97 -14.65 9.55
C ASN A 140 10.93 -13.50 9.82
N THR A 141 11.78 -13.66 10.84
CA THR A 141 12.75 -12.65 11.28
C THR A 141 13.65 -12.18 10.13
N GLY A 142 14.17 -13.12 9.32
CA GLY A 142 15.10 -12.81 8.23
C GLY A 142 14.46 -11.91 7.16
N LYS A 143 13.27 -12.30 6.68
CA LYS A 143 12.52 -11.49 5.71
C LYS A 143 12.08 -10.16 6.31
N GLY A 144 11.62 -10.16 7.56
CA GLY A 144 11.20 -8.95 8.26
C GLY A 144 12.33 -7.93 8.40
N LEU A 145 13.52 -8.40 8.79
CA LEU A 145 14.72 -7.56 8.92
C LEU A 145 15.17 -7.00 7.56
N ASP A 146 15.17 -7.81 6.50
CA ASP A 146 15.52 -7.36 5.14
C ASP A 146 14.58 -6.25 4.63
N LEU A 147 13.27 -6.40 4.85
CA LEU A 147 12.29 -5.37 4.50
C LEU A 147 12.49 -4.07 5.27
N LEU A 148 12.77 -4.15 6.58
CA LEU A 148 13.08 -2.97 7.41
C LEU A 148 14.35 -2.27 6.92
N LEU A 149 15.40 -3.02 6.59
CA LEU A 149 16.64 -2.48 6.03
C LEU A 149 16.41 -1.77 4.69
N LYS A 150 15.59 -2.34 3.80
CA LYS A 150 15.20 -1.72 2.53
C LYS A 150 14.41 -0.43 2.74
N ALA A 151 13.40 -0.44 3.61
CA ALA A 151 12.63 0.76 3.95
C ALA A 151 13.53 1.87 4.52
N ALA A 152 14.45 1.52 5.42
CA ALA A 152 15.43 2.45 5.98
C ALA A 152 16.37 3.02 4.90
N ALA A 153 16.85 2.19 3.96
CA ALA A 153 17.67 2.64 2.85
C ALA A 153 16.93 3.62 1.91
N MET A 154 15.62 3.47 1.79
CA MET A 154 14.74 4.42 1.09
C MET A 154 14.41 5.67 1.92
N GLY A 155 14.89 5.74 3.16
CA GLY A 155 14.77 6.91 4.01
C GLY A 155 13.58 6.90 4.96
N HIS A 156 12.90 5.76 5.13
CA HIS A 156 11.79 5.60 6.06
C HIS A 156 12.30 5.60 7.50
N VAL A 157 12.03 6.70 8.23
CA VAL A 157 12.66 6.95 9.53
C VAL A 157 12.16 6.00 10.61
N ASN A 158 10.88 5.63 10.60
CA ASN A 158 10.36 4.65 11.57
C ASN A 158 11.02 3.27 11.43
N ALA A 159 11.41 2.89 10.21
CA ALA A 159 12.15 1.64 10.00
C ALA A 159 13.59 1.75 10.54
N MET A 160 14.24 2.92 10.41
CA MET A 160 15.54 3.17 11.06
C MET A 160 15.43 3.04 12.58
N ASN A 161 14.38 3.60 13.17
CA ASN A 161 14.14 3.52 14.61
C ASN A 161 13.89 2.07 15.07
N ASP A 162 13.10 1.30 14.31
CA ASP A 162 12.91 -0.12 14.59
C ASP A 162 14.23 -0.89 14.55
N LEU A 163 15.05 -0.67 13.51
CA LEU A 163 16.36 -1.30 13.38
C LEU A 163 17.31 -0.90 14.51
N ALA A 164 17.27 0.36 14.93
CA ALA A 164 18.05 0.81 16.08
C ALA A 164 17.71 0.04 17.35
N VAL A 165 16.41 -0.15 17.64
CA VAL A 165 15.95 -0.95 18.79
C VAL A 165 16.32 -2.43 18.61
N ILE A 166 16.13 -3.00 17.42
CA ILE A 166 16.48 -4.40 17.14
C ILE A 166 17.97 -4.67 17.38
N PHE A 167 18.86 -3.80 16.87
CA PHE A 167 20.30 -3.96 17.08
C PHE A 167 20.75 -3.54 18.47
N LYS A 168 20.06 -2.63 19.15
CA LYS A 168 20.41 -2.30 20.55
C LYS A 168 20.15 -3.49 21.47
N ASP A 169 18.96 -4.09 21.36
CA ASP A 169 18.51 -5.08 22.34
C ASP A 169 18.86 -6.52 21.93
N GLY A 170 19.12 -6.77 20.63
CA GLY A 170 19.31 -8.10 20.08
C GLY A 170 18.04 -8.95 20.17
N ARG A 171 17.18 -8.89 19.14
CA ARG A 171 15.84 -9.47 19.17
C ARG A 171 15.64 -10.58 18.14
N ASN A 172 14.81 -11.57 18.49
CA ASN A 172 14.35 -12.64 17.58
C ASN A 172 15.48 -13.38 16.84
N GLY A 173 16.62 -13.58 17.52
CA GLY A 173 17.81 -14.23 16.95
C GLY A 173 18.77 -13.30 16.21
N VAL A 174 18.48 -12.01 16.09
CA VAL A 174 19.42 -10.99 15.63
C VAL A 174 20.33 -10.60 16.81
N PRO A 175 21.67 -10.74 16.70
CA PRO A 175 22.57 -10.31 17.77
C PRO A 175 22.51 -8.79 17.99
N ALA A 176 22.70 -8.38 19.23
CA ALA A 176 22.92 -6.98 19.55
C ALA A 176 24.19 -6.45 18.86
N ASP A 177 24.14 -5.19 18.43
CA ASP A 177 25.17 -4.44 17.76
C ASP A 177 24.93 -2.93 17.97
N GLU A 178 25.53 -2.41 19.05
CA GLU A 178 25.37 -1.01 19.42
C GLU A 178 25.86 -0.04 18.35
N ALA A 179 26.88 -0.42 17.57
CA ALA A 179 27.42 0.41 16.51
C ALA A 179 26.41 0.59 15.37
N ARG A 180 25.76 -0.50 14.95
CA ARG A 180 24.66 -0.44 13.97
C ARG A 180 23.46 0.32 14.53
N ALA A 181 23.10 0.09 15.79
CA ALA A 181 22.00 0.80 16.42
C ALA A 181 22.23 2.33 16.39
N LEU A 182 23.41 2.77 16.80
CA LEU A 182 23.80 4.19 16.78
C LEU A 182 23.83 4.76 15.36
N ALA A 183 24.27 3.98 14.37
CA ALA A 183 24.27 4.41 12.97
C ALA A 183 22.85 4.72 12.46
N PHE A 184 21.87 3.85 12.76
CA PHE A 184 20.48 4.09 12.39
C PHE A 184 19.87 5.30 13.10
N LEU A 185 20.16 5.50 14.40
CA LEU A 185 19.69 6.67 15.14
C LEU A 185 20.25 7.96 14.53
N LYS A 186 21.55 8.01 14.25
CA LYS A 186 22.18 9.17 13.59
C LYS A 186 21.57 9.45 12.21
N ALA A 187 21.25 8.40 11.44
CA ALA A 187 20.59 8.54 10.16
C ALA A 187 19.17 9.14 10.27
N GLY A 188 18.39 8.73 11.28
CA GLY A 188 17.08 9.32 11.56
C GLY A 188 17.15 10.78 12.01
N ILE A 189 18.10 11.11 12.90
CA ILE A 189 18.35 12.48 13.37
C ILE A 189 18.71 13.42 12.22
N ALA A 190 19.55 12.97 11.29
CA ALA A 190 19.93 13.76 10.11
C ALA A 190 18.73 14.11 9.20
N ARG A 191 17.60 13.41 9.38
CA ARG A 191 16.34 13.64 8.67
C ARG A 191 15.32 14.41 9.54
N GLN A 192 15.82 15.07 10.59
CA GLN A 192 15.08 15.93 11.53
C GLN A 192 14.00 15.21 12.34
N GLU A 193 14.17 13.91 12.61
CA GLU A 193 13.19 13.20 13.42
C GLU A 193 13.50 13.24 14.92
N ALA A 194 12.57 13.80 15.69
CA ALA A 194 12.63 13.96 17.13
C ALA A 194 12.62 12.60 17.86
N TYR A 195 11.95 11.58 17.32
CA TYR A 195 11.91 10.25 17.94
C TYR A 195 13.28 9.54 17.89
N SER A 196 14.08 9.75 16.84
CA SER A 196 15.45 9.22 16.79
C SER A 196 16.35 9.89 17.85
N MET A 197 16.12 11.17 18.14
CA MET A 197 16.81 11.89 19.23
C MET A 197 16.44 11.33 20.60
N SER A 198 15.16 11.02 20.83
CA SER A 198 14.69 10.51 22.12
C SER A 198 15.23 9.12 22.42
N ILE A 199 15.30 8.22 21.43
CA ILE A 199 15.93 6.89 21.61
C ILE A 199 17.42 7.03 21.94
N LEU A 200 18.11 8.02 21.35
CA LEU A 200 19.52 8.30 21.64
C LEU A 200 19.72 9.02 22.98
N GLY A 201 18.65 9.47 23.65
CA GLY A 201 18.71 10.22 24.90
C GLY A 201 19.15 11.68 24.74
N LEU A 202 19.06 12.26 23.53
CA LEU A 202 19.45 13.64 23.26
C LEU A 202 18.25 14.61 23.34
N PRO A 203 18.41 15.79 23.93
CA PRO A 203 17.34 16.80 23.95
C PRO A 203 17.16 17.42 22.55
N ALA A 204 15.91 17.57 22.10
CA ALA A 204 15.51 18.09 20.77
C ALA A 204 16.05 19.50 20.42
N ARG A 205 16.57 20.26 21.40
CA ARG A 205 17.17 21.59 21.23
C ARG A 205 18.70 21.61 21.15
N SER A 206 19.37 20.46 21.24
CA SER A 206 20.81 20.41 21.03
C SER A 206 21.08 20.61 19.54
N THR A 207 21.58 21.78 19.18
CA THR A 207 22.00 22.13 17.83
C THR A 207 23.15 21.22 17.42
N LEU A 208 22.84 20.02 16.93
CA LEU A 208 23.77 19.31 16.09
C LEU A 208 24.02 20.21 14.89
N THR A 209 25.22 20.77 14.81
CA THR A 209 25.80 21.21 13.55
C THR A 209 26.02 19.96 12.71
N VAL A 210 24.93 19.41 12.18
CA VAL A 210 25.00 18.47 11.08
C VAL A 210 25.61 19.28 9.95
N ALA A 211 26.84 18.96 9.58
CA ALA A 211 27.39 19.37 8.31
C ALA A 211 26.39 18.86 7.26
N VAL A 212 25.50 19.75 6.82
CA VAL A 212 24.65 19.52 5.66
C VAL A 212 25.66 19.31 4.55
N CYS A 213 25.94 18.04 4.25
CA CYS A 213 26.61 17.69 3.03
C CYS A 213 25.62 18.10 1.96
N LYS A 214 25.74 19.35 1.48
CA LYS A 214 24.94 19.85 0.37
C LYS A 214 25.13 18.79 -0.71
N PRO A 215 24.11 18.00 -1.07
CA PRO A 215 24.26 17.16 -2.23
C PRO A 215 24.69 18.13 -3.32
N LYS A 216 25.82 17.86 -3.97
CA LYS A 216 26.11 18.51 -5.25
C LYS A 216 25.00 18.01 -6.16
N VAL A 217 23.86 18.69 -6.14
CA VAL A 217 22.86 18.61 -7.19
C VAL A 217 23.65 19.06 -8.39
N VAL A 218 24.08 18.09 -9.19
CA VAL A 218 24.67 18.37 -10.47
C VAL A 218 23.52 18.94 -11.29
N THR A 219 23.34 20.25 -11.22
CA THR A 219 22.43 21.04 -12.05
C THR A 219 22.93 21.12 -13.49
N LYS A 220 23.60 20.06 -13.99
CA LYS A 220 23.73 19.87 -15.44
C LYS A 220 22.34 19.53 -15.94
N ILE A 221 21.56 20.57 -16.15
CA ILE A 221 20.45 20.56 -17.09
C ILE A 221 21.07 20.14 -18.41
N VAL A 222 20.78 18.91 -18.86
CA VAL A 222 21.13 18.45 -20.20
C VAL A 222 20.25 19.25 -21.16
N THR A 223 20.73 20.44 -21.53
CA THR A 223 20.01 21.37 -22.44
C THR A 223 20.08 20.93 -23.90
N LYS A 224 20.85 19.88 -24.19
CA LYS A 224 21.03 19.34 -25.54
C LYS A 224 20.94 17.82 -25.51
N VAL A 225 19.72 17.30 -25.54
CA VAL A 225 19.48 15.90 -25.89
C VAL A 225 19.40 15.84 -27.42
N LYS A 226 20.37 15.20 -28.06
CA LYS A 226 20.30 14.89 -29.49
C LYS A 226 19.35 13.71 -29.65
N VAL A 227 18.11 13.97 -30.03
CA VAL A 227 17.16 12.91 -30.38
C VAL A 227 17.66 12.24 -31.66
N VAL A 228 18.30 11.09 -31.52
CA VAL A 228 18.57 10.20 -32.65
C VAL A 228 17.29 9.45 -32.92
N ARG A 229 16.58 9.83 -34.00
CA ARG A 229 15.51 9.00 -34.52
C ARG A 229 16.13 7.75 -35.12
N THR A 230 16.17 6.66 -34.36
CA THR A 230 16.39 5.33 -34.92
C THR A 230 15.18 4.98 -35.78
N PRO A 231 15.36 4.50 -37.02
CA PRO A 231 14.28 3.92 -37.79
C PRO A 231 13.65 2.77 -36.99
N ALA A 232 12.33 2.63 -37.04
CA ALA A 232 11.66 1.48 -36.45
C ALA A 232 12.33 0.19 -36.97
N PRO A 233 12.65 -0.77 -36.07
CA PRO A 233 13.17 -2.06 -36.53
C PRO A 233 12.17 -2.66 -37.50
N LYS A 234 12.65 -3.07 -38.69
CA LYS A 234 11.81 -3.80 -39.65
C LYS A 234 11.26 -5.01 -38.93
N THR A 235 9.94 -5.08 -38.80
CA THR A 235 9.25 -6.25 -38.25
C THR A 235 9.70 -7.47 -39.07
N PRO A 236 10.29 -8.51 -38.46
CA PRO A 236 10.61 -9.71 -39.21
C PRO A 236 9.31 -10.28 -39.74
N THR A 237 9.22 -10.43 -41.07
CA THR A 237 8.13 -11.14 -41.72
C THR A 237 8.22 -12.60 -41.27
N VAL A 238 7.37 -12.99 -40.33
CA VAL A 238 7.21 -14.40 -39.97
C VAL A 238 6.48 -15.06 -41.12
N THR A 239 7.21 -15.75 -41.98
CA THR A 239 6.62 -16.66 -42.97
C THR A 239 6.11 -17.88 -42.22
N VAL A 240 4.81 -17.95 -41.99
CA VAL A 240 4.17 -19.16 -41.46
C VAL A 240 4.26 -20.24 -42.54
N PRO A 241 4.93 -21.39 -42.30
CA PRO A 241 4.93 -22.48 -43.26
C PRO A 241 3.50 -23.02 -43.40
N THR A 242 3.06 -23.15 -44.65
CA THR A 242 1.79 -23.77 -45.02
C THR A 242 1.67 -25.17 -44.43
N VAL A 243 0.61 -25.41 -43.66
CA VAL A 243 0.24 -26.70 -43.09
C VAL A 243 0.09 -27.73 -44.22
N VAL A 244 0.96 -28.74 -44.24
CA VAL A 244 0.79 -29.93 -45.07
C VAL A 244 -0.35 -30.74 -44.47
N LYS A 245 -1.44 -30.92 -45.23
CA LYS A 245 -2.60 -31.72 -44.84
C LYS A 245 -2.22 -33.22 -44.81
N PRO A 246 -2.38 -33.93 -43.68
CA PRO A 246 -2.19 -35.38 -43.65
C PRO A 246 -3.35 -36.11 -44.36
N PRO A 247 -3.11 -37.33 -44.89
CA PRO A 247 -4.03 -38.03 -45.78
C PRO A 247 -5.30 -38.48 -45.06
N GLN A 248 -6.43 -38.42 -45.77
CA GLN A 248 -7.71 -38.89 -45.27
C GLN A 248 -7.77 -40.42 -45.32
N THR A 249 -8.19 -41.02 -44.22
CA THR A 249 -8.76 -42.37 -44.21
C THR A 249 -10.13 -42.30 -43.54
N ASP A 250 -11.15 -42.62 -44.32
CA ASP A 250 -12.54 -42.81 -43.94
C ASP A 250 -12.69 -43.90 -42.87
N THR A 251 -13.56 -43.67 -41.88
CA THR A 251 -14.62 -44.62 -41.45
C THR A 251 -15.53 -43.98 -40.38
N GLY A 252 -16.81 -43.80 -40.75
CA GLY A 252 -18.08 -43.96 -39.99
C GLY A 252 -18.26 -43.57 -38.50
N PRO A 253 -19.49 -43.14 -38.08
CA PRO A 253 -19.73 -42.65 -36.73
C PRO A 253 -20.31 -43.67 -35.73
N ALA A 254 -20.15 -43.30 -34.45
CA ALA A 254 -20.88 -43.68 -33.23
C ALA A 254 -20.33 -44.89 -32.41
N PRO A 255 -20.68 -45.05 -31.11
CA PRO A 255 -21.35 -44.13 -30.16
C PRO A 255 -20.64 -44.00 -28.79
N TRP A 256 -21.10 -43.02 -28.01
CA TRP A 256 -20.86 -42.89 -26.56
C TRP A 256 -21.34 -44.14 -25.79
N ARG A 257 -20.50 -44.64 -24.87
CA ARG A 257 -20.88 -45.54 -23.77
C ARG A 257 -20.53 -44.87 -22.45
N GLY A 258 -21.52 -44.75 -21.57
CA GLY A 258 -21.32 -44.49 -20.16
C GLY A 258 -20.77 -45.71 -19.42
N SER A 259 -20.25 -45.48 -18.22
CA SER A 259 -20.06 -46.54 -17.23
C SER A 259 -20.59 -46.07 -15.87
N SER A 260 -21.46 -46.91 -15.35
CA SER A 260 -22.16 -46.94 -14.08
C SER A 260 -21.31 -47.47 -12.91
N GLY A 261 -21.85 -47.35 -11.69
CA GLY A 261 -21.44 -48.05 -10.48
C GLY A 261 -21.57 -47.15 -9.24
N ASP A 262 -22.78 -46.86 -8.75
CA ASP A 262 -23.60 -47.62 -7.78
C ASP A 262 -23.18 -47.44 -6.31
N HIS A 263 -24.12 -47.00 -5.44
CA HIS A 263 -24.60 -47.73 -4.25
C HIS A 263 -25.77 -46.97 -3.56
N SER A 264 -26.93 -47.64 -3.52
CA SER A 264 -27.96 -47.74 -2.45
C SER A 264 -28.25 -46.55 -1.52
N GLY A 265 -29.49 -46.17 -1.18
CA GLY A 265 -30.80 -46.77 -1.41
C GLY A 265 -31.87 -46.15 -0.49
N SER A 266 -33.13 -46.32 -0.90
CA SER A 266 -34.37 -46.44 -0.11
C SER A 266 -35.05 -45.24 0.55
N GLY A 267 -36.31 -45.05 0.11
CA GLY A 267 -37.48 -44.59 0.89
C GLY A 267 -37.70 -43.09 0.88
N GLY A 268 -38.82 -42.49 0.44
CA GLY A 268 -40.18 -42.98 0.28
C GLY A 268 -41.12 -41.95 0.91
N GLY A 269 -42.20 -41.55 0.21
CA GLY A 269 -43.39 -40.96 0.86
C GLY A 269 -43.67 -39.46 0.64
N GLN A 270 -44.44 -39.16 -0.40
CA GLN A 270 -45.74 -38.45 -0.40
C GLN A 270 -46.01 -37.20 0.50
N SER A 271 -46.45 -36.14 -0.22
CA SER A 271 -47.71 -35.35 -0.08
C SER A 271 -47.99 -34.42 1.12
N GLY A 272 -48.65 -33.29 0.79
CA GLY A 272 -49.54 -32.49 1.65
C GLY A 272 -48.97 -31.10 1.95
N GLU A 273 -49.34 -30.02 1.24
CA GLU A 273 -50.54 -29.16 1.44
C GLU A 273 -50.70 -28.49 2.83
N GLY A 274 -51.00 -27.18 2.78
CA GLY A 274 -51.68 -26.40 3.83
C GLY A 274 -50.76 -25.46 4.63
N SER A 275 -50.71 -24.15 4.42
CA SER A 275 -51.72 -23.08 4.65
C SER A 275 -51.87 -22.60 6.11
N GLY A 276 -51.85 -21.27 6.31
CA GLY A 276 -52.27 -20.54 7.52
C GLY A 276 -51.07 -19.99 8.31
N GLY A 277 -50.85 -18.67 8.41
CA GLY A 277 -51.68 -17.70 9.17
C GLY A 277 -51.36 -17.87 10.67
N SER A 278 -51.03 -16.90 11.51
CA SER A 278 -51.47 -15.51 11.64
C SER A 278 -50.89 -14.99 12.98
N THR A 279 -50.58 -13.69 13.06
CA THR A 279 -50.79 -12.75 14.21
C THR A 279 -50.25 -13.00 15.63
N GLY A 280 -49.80 -11.87 16.24
CA GLY A 280 -49.75 -11.61 17.69
C GLY A 280 -48.31 -11.40 18.20
N GLY A 281 -47.86 -10.31 18.80
CA GLY A 281 -48.53 -9.19 19.47
C GLY A 281 -48.18 -9.20 20.97
N GLN A 282 -47.34 -8.24 21.41
CA GLN A 282 -47.23 -7.67 22.79
C GLN A 282 -46.85 -8.66 23.94
N THR A 283 -46.20 -8.35 25.08
CA THR A 283 -45.63 -7.18 25.78
C THR A 283 -44.89 -7.70 27.04
N SER A 284 -43.72 -7.12 27.35
CA SER A 284 -43.17 -6.77 28.71
C SER A 284 -42.90 -7.87 29.78
N PRO A 285 -42.35 -7.53 30.97
CA PRO A 285 -41.02 -6.92 31.25
C PRO A 285 -40.26 -7.64 32.40
N GLU A 286 -38.99 -7.33 32.63
CA GLU A 286 -38.21 -7.48 33.89
C GLU A 286 -36.75 -7.03 33.55
N GLY A 287 -35.93 -6.34 34.35
CA GLY A 287 -35.96 -5.89 35.74
C GLY A 287 -34.51 -5.80 36.25
N GLY A 288 -34.01 -4.58 36.50
CA GLY A 288 -33.12 -4.25 37.63
C GLY A 288 -31.60 -4.53 37.61
N SER A 289 -30.86 -3.52 38.10
CA SER A 289 -29.56 -3.58 38.82
C SER A 289 -28.28 -3.69 37.97
N SER A 290 -27.20 -2.93 38.16
CA SER A 290 -26.74 -2.06 39.25
C SER A 290 -25.73 -1.03 38.69
N GLY A 291 -25.71 0.17 39.28
CA GLY A 291 -24.57 1.09 39.18
C GLY A 291 -23.76 1.06 40.48
N GLY A 292 -22.49 1.47 40.42
CA GLY A 292 -21.68 1.69 41.61
C GLY A 292 -20.18 1.81 41.37
N LEU A 293 -19.73 3.08 41.41
CA LEU A 293 -18.37 3.61 41.65
C LEU A 293 -17.37 3.60 40.49
#